data_AF-A0A9P5P196-F1
#
_entry.id   AF-A0A9P5P196-F1
#
_cell.length_a   1.000
_cell.length_b   1.000
_cell.length_c   1.000
_cell.angle_alpha   90.00
_cell.angle_beta   90.00
_cell.angle_gamma   90.00
#
_symmetry.space_group_name_H-M   'P 1'
#
loop_
_entity.id
_entity.type
_entity.pdbx_description
1 polymer ?
#
loop_
_entity_poly.entity_id
_entity_poly.type
_entity_poly.pdbx_seq_one_letter_code
_entity_poly.pdbx_strand_id
1 'polypeptide(L)'
;MTLDTLIVSCAVCWDWRRLVPLANIYLPRRRFFDLYWHIINNPKPDKKAQAYYRKKLNHRFNRVAYMNRILRQYPFIPEEFGIWVLEWPARLVVNGIWPGLPFTRCYLDTTATGGSSRKYGFNFIARKSPEVANVQLDPEHPPDNWTPSLHIWDTTWVRLQVPWRLHPVRYRGLDDDVTLWNCDTWLVIDQESCYFGKVMQLCDDGSPCLDEDDVVDTLPDWIDYLKLQWDGTAPCQKESRGTIIPCFTLDLPLITVPGGDGVGMVVERLGWNCYPF
;
A
#
# COMPACT_ATOMS: atom_id res chain seq x y z
N MET A 1 8.38 -24.97 3.56
CA MET A 1 7.18 -24.65 4.36
C MET A 1 6.69 -23.28 3.93
N THR A 2 5.42 -23.13 3.60
CA THR A 2 4.83 -21.84 3.18
C THR A 2 4.44 -21.01 4.41
N LEU A 3 4.23 -19.70 4.22
CA LEU A 3 3.72 -18.80 5.24
C LEU A 3 2.34 -19.24 5.75
N ASP A 4 1.47 -19.74 4.87
CA ASP A 4 0.16 -20.27 5.26
C ASP A 4 0.29 -21.47 6.21
N THR A 5 1.19 -22.42 5.91
CA THR A 5 1.47 -23.54 6.80
C THR A 5 1.99 -23.06 8.17
N LEU A 6 2.84 -22.03 8.21
CA LEU A 6 3.33 -21.43 9.46
C LEU A 6 2.19 -20.85 10.30
N ILE A 7 1.32 -20.06 9.67
CA ILE A 7 0.17 -19.41 10.33
C ILE A 7 -0.79 -20.47 10.87
N VAL A 8 -1.15 -21.47 10.06
CA VAL A 8 -2.06 -22.55 10.46
C VAL A 8 -1.46 -23.38 11.60
N SER A 9 -0.17 -23.72 11.54
CA SER A 9 0.49 -24.51 12.58
C SER A 9 0.45 -23.81 13.94
N CYS A 10 0.66 -22.48 13.97
CA CYS A 10 0.53 -21.70 15.19
C CYS A 10 -0.91 -21.57 15.71
N ALA A 11 -1.93 -21.84 14.90
CA ALA A 11 -3.31 -21.86 15.35
C ALA A 11 -3.68 -23.17 16.10
N VAL A 12 -2.90 -24.26 15.93
CA VAL A 12 -3.24 -25.61 16.44
C VAL A 12 -3.16 -25.71 17.96
N CYS A 13 -1.97 -25.54 18.56
CA CYS A 13 -1.78 -25.63 20.00
C CYS A 13 -0.57 -24.80 20.46
N TRP A 14 -0.37 -24.72 21.79
CA TRP A 14 0.71 -23.95 22.39
C TRP A 14 2.10 -24.50 22.07
N ASP A 15 2.26 -25.82 21.97
CA ASP A 15 3.56 -26.44 21.64
C ASP A 15 4.04 -26.04 20.24
N TRP A 16 3.14 -26.06 19.25
CA TRP A 16 3.45 -25.58 17.89
C TRP A 16 3.87 -24.11 17.88
N ARG A 17 3.20 -23.24 18.66
CA ARG A 17 3.59 -21.83 18.77
C ARG A 17 5.00 -21.64 19.35
N ARG A 18 5.45 -22.54 20.23
CA ARG A 18 6.81 -22.50 20.79
C ARG A 18 7.86 -23.08 19.85
N LEU A 19 7.49 -24.08 19.05
CA LEU A 19 8.40 -24.75 18.11
C LEU A 19 8.63 -23.96 16.84
N VAL A 20 7.63 -23.25 16.32
CA VAL A 20 7.76 -22.48 15.07
C VAL A 20 8.93 -21.47 15.12
N PRO A 21 9.13 -20.70 16.20
CA PRO A 21 10.30 -19.84 16.32
C PRO A 21 11.66 -20.54 16.25
N LEU A 22 11.72 -21.84 16.53
CA LEU A 22 12.94 -22.66 16.53
C LEU A 22 13.17 -23.40 15.20
N ALA A 23 12.16 -23.45 14.34
CA ALA A 23 12.27 -24.12 13.05
C ALA A 23 13.21 -23.34 12.11
N ASN A 24 13.96 -24.07 11.27
CA ASN A 24 14.77 -23.48 10.20
C ASN A 24 13.86 -22.97 9.07
N ILE A 25 13.32 -21.77 9.25
CA ILE A 25 12.40 -21.12 8.34
C ILE A 25 13.18 -20.17 7.44
N TYR A 26 12.85 -20.18 6.16
CA TYR A 26 13.37 -19.22 5.19
C TYR A 26 13.11 -17.77 5.62
N LEU A 27 14.14 -16.91 5.59
CA LEU A 27 14.16 -15.62 6.29
C LEU A 27 12.97 -14.68 5.94
N PRO A 28 12.67 -14.37 4.66
CA PRO A 28 11.48 -13.61 4.29
C PRO A 28 10.16 -14.15 4.86
N ARG A 29 9.96 -15.48 4.83
CA ARG A 29 8.75 -16.10 5.40
C ARG A 29 8.70 -15.96 6.92
N ARG A 30 9.85 -16.02 7.60
CA ARG A 30 9.95 -15.77 9.03
C ARG A 30 9.56 -14.32 9.35
N ARG A 31 10.09 -13.35 8.62
CA ARG A 31 9.75 -11.93 8.79
C ARG A 31 8.27 -11.64 8.55
N PHE A 32 7.66 -12.24 7.52
CA PHE A 32 6.20 -12.15 7.33
C PHE A 32 5.40 -12.81 8.45
N PHE A 33 5.86 -13.96 8.96
CA PHE A 33 5.23 -14.62 10.08
C PHE A 33 5.28 -13.73 11.35
N ASP A 34 6.42 -13.09 11.59
CA ASP A 34 6.59 -12.14 12.70
C ASP A 34 5.69 -10.90 12.51
N LEU A 35 5.58 -10.37 11.29
CA LEU A 35 4.62 -9.29 10.95
C LEU A 35 3.17 -9.72 11.16
N TYR A 36 2.79 -10.93 10.74
CA TYR A 36 1.46 -11.48 11.01
C TYR A 36 1.17 -11.52 12.51
N TRP A 37 2.13 -12.01 13.31
CA TRP A 37 1.97 -12.06 14.76
C TRP A 37 1.88 -10.67 15.38
N HIS A 38 2.69 -9.71 14.91
CA HIS A 38 2.61 -8.30 15.31
C HIS A 38 1.20 -7.74 15.07
N ILE A 39 0.66 -7.96 13.89
CA ILE A 39 -0.67 -7.49 13.49
C ILE A 39 -1.78 -8.11 14.35
N ILE A 40 -1.73 -9.43 14.60
CA ILE A 40 -2.75 -10.12 15.40
C ILE A 40 -2.74 -9.67 16.87
N ASN A 41 -1.56 -9.38 17.43
CA ASN A 41 -1.45 -8.87 18.80
C ASN A 41 -1.72 -7.37 18.93
N ASN A 42 -1.64 -6.64 17.83
CA ASN A 42 -1.92 -5.20 17.76
C ASN A 42 -3.02 -4.92 16.74
N PRO A 43 -4.26 -5.42 16.95
CA PRO A 43 -5.34 -5.24 15.99
C PRO A 43 -5.78 -3.77 16.00
N LYS A 44 -5.38 -3.04 14.96
CA LYS A 44 -5.75 -1.65 14.76
C LYS A 44 -6.94 -1.39 13.79
N PRO A 45 -7.40 -2.32 12.89
CA PRO A 45 -8.27 -1.91 11.80
C PRO A 45 -9.65 -1.53 12.31
N ASP A 46 -10.09 -0.33 11.93
CA ASP A 46 -11.39 0.17 12.33
C ASP A 46 -12.53 -0.70 11.74
N LYS A 47 -13.68 -0.74 12.44
CA LYS A 47 -14.82 -1.57 12.02
C LYS A 47 -15.29 -1.28 10.60
N LYS A 48 -15.18 -0.03 10.12
CA LYS A 48 -15.58 0.38 8.77
C LYS A 48 -14.62 -0.20 7.73
N ALA A 49 -13.30 -0.11 7.94
CA ALA A 49 -12.33 -0.74 7.05
C ALA A 49 -12.55 -2.26 6.94
N GLN A 50 -12.80 -2.95 8.07
CA GLN A 50 -13.11 -4.38 8.05
C GLN A 50 -14.39 -4.70 7.26
N ALA A 51 -15.45 -3.93 7.47
CA ALA A 51 -16.70 -4.10 6.72
C ALA A 51 -16.49 -3.89 5.21
N TYR A 52 -15.68 -2.89 4.85
CA TYR A 52 -15.29 -2.64 3.47
C TYR A 52 -14.54 -3.84 2.86
N TYR A 53 -13.49 -4.31 3.53
CA TYR A 53 -12.69 -5.43 3.02
C TYR A 53 -13.54 -6.69 2.85
N ARG A 54 -14.41 -7.02 3.81
CA ARG A 54 -15.34 -8.15 3.68
C ARG A 54 -16.25 -8.04 2.46
N LYS A 55 -16.66 -6.83 2.08
CA LYS A 55 -17.54 -6.58 0.94
C LYS A 55 -16.81 -6.55 -0.41
N LYS A 56 -15.58 -6.04 -0.44
CA LYS A 56 -14.88 -5.70 -1.70
C LYS A 56 -13.72 -6.60 -2.06
N LEU A 57 -13.22 -7.41 -1.12
CA LEU A 57 -12.13 -8.33 -1.39
C LEU A 57 -12.55 -9.39 -2.41
N ASN A 58 -11.79 -9.51 -3.51
CA ASN A 58 -12.02 -10.56 -4.49
C ASN A 58 -11.43 -11.89 -3.99
N HIS A 59 -12.28 -12.76 -3.45
CA HIS A 59 -11.88 -14.09 -2.99
C HIS A 59 -11.40 -15.03 -4.10
N ARG A 60 -11.65 -14.69 -5.38
CA ARG A 60 -11.19 -15.45 -6.56
C ARG A 60 -10.00 -14.78 -7.26
N PHE A 61 -9.30 -13.86 -6.57
CA PHE A 61 -8.12 -13.21 -7.11
C PHE A 61 -7.02 -14.24 -7.45
N ASN A 62 -6.67 -14.35 -8.73
CA ASN A 62 -5.65 -15.28 -9.19
C ASN A 62 -4.25 -14.67 -9.01
N ARG A 63 -3.64 -14.96 -7.86
CA ARG A 63 -2.33 -14.46 -7.44
C ARG A 63 -1.20 -14.83 -8.41
N VAL A 64 -1.20 -16.06 -8.92
CA VAL A 64 -0.17 -16.56 -9.86
C VAL A 64 -0.27 -15.84 -11.20
N ALA A 65 -1.48 -15.70 -11.75
CA ALA A 65 -1.68 -14.97 -13.00
C ALA A 65 -1.31 -13.50 -12.87
N TYR A 66 -1.55 -12.89 -11.70
CA TYR A 66 -1.12 -11.52 -11.39
C TYR A 66 0.40 -11.41 -11.39
N MET A 67 1.12 -12.27 -10.65
CA MET A 67 2.59 -12.26 -10.64
C MET A 67 3.18 -12.50 -12.02
N ASN A 68 2.64 -13.46 -12.79
CA ASN A 68 3.08 -13.72 -14.16
C ASN A 68 2.90 -12.52 -15.10
N ARG A 69 1.93 -11.63 -14.85
CA ARG A 69 1.77 -10.40 -15.63
C ARG A 69 2.84 -9.37 -15.30
N ILE A 70 3.22 -9.24 -14.04
CA ILE A 70 4.32 -8.35 -13.64
C ILE A 70 5.63 -8.89 -14.23
N LEU A 71 5.89 -10.19 -14.10
CA LEU A 71 7.11 -10.83 -14.60
C LEU A 71 7.26 -10.77 -16.13
N ARG A 72 6.17 -10.61 -16.88
CA ARG A 72 6.20 -10.36 -18.33
C ARG A 72 6.64 -8.95 -18.69
N GLN A 73 6.41 -7.97 -17.79
CA GLN A 73 6.85 -6.60 -17.98
C GLN A 73 8.31 -6.44 -17.57
N TYR A 74 8.72 -7.08 -16.46
CA TYR A 74 10.09 -7.05 -15.98
C TYR A 74 10.43 -8.38 -15.29
N PRO A 75 11.54 -9.06 -15.64
CA PRO A 75 11.78 -10.46 -15.26
C PRO A 75 12.17 -10.67 -13.80
N PHE A 76 12.44 -9.61 -13.04
CA PHE A 76 12.82 -9.69 -11.64
C PHE A 76 11.77 -9.03 -10.73
N ILE A 77 11.66 -9.54 -9.51
CA ILE A 77 10.85 -8.91 -8.48
C ILE A 77 11.45 -9.24 -7.12
N PRO A 78 11.40 -8.32 -6.15
CA PRO A 78 11.82 -8.61 -4.78
C PRO A 78 11.04 -9.80 -4.24
N GLU A 79 11.77 -10.75 -3.63
CA GLU A 79 11.18 -12.00 -3.18
C GLU A 79 10.11 -11.78 -2.11
N GLU A 80 10.33 -10.81 -1.22
CA GLU A 80 9.38 -10.39 -0.20
C GLU A 80 8.03 -10.02 -0.82
N PHE A 81 8.05 -9.22 -1.88
CA PHE A 81 6.83 -8.84 -2.59
C PHE A 81 6.15 -10.05 -3.23
N GLY A 82 6.92 -10.95 -3.86
CA GLY A 82 6.41 -12.19 -4.44
C GLY A 82 5.73 -13.09 -3.41
N ILE A 83 6.39 -13.34 -2.27
CA ILE A 83 5.85 -14.12 -1.15
C ILE A 83 4.59 -13.46 -0.60
N TRP A 84 4.59 -12.13 -0.45
CA TRP A 84 3.40 -11.40 0.01
C TRP A 84 2.20 -11.61 -0.91
N VAL A 85 2.36 -11.42 -2.22
CA VAL A 85 1.23 -11.61 -3.16
C VAL A 85 0.75 -13.06 -3.15
N LEU A 86 1.67 -14.02 -3.14
CA LEU A 86 1.34 -15.45 -3.29
C LEU A 86 0.82 -16.09 -2.00
N GLU A 87 1.39 -15.76 -0.85
CA GLU A 87 1.20 -16.49 0.40
C GLU A 87 0.50 -15.68 1.51
N TRP A 88 0.53 -14.33 1.48
CA TRP A 88 -0.06 -13.52 2.56
C TRP A 88 -1.58 -13.75 2.72
N PRO A 89 -2.15 -13.75 3.93
CA PRO A 89 -3.59 -13.91 4.11
C PRO A 89 -4.38 -12.73 3.51
N ALA A 90 -5.20 -12.97 2.48
CA ALA A 90 -5.95 -11.91 1.79
C ALA A 90 -6.88 -11.10 2.71
N ARG A 91 -7.30 -11.68 3.83
CA ARG A 91 -8.19 -11.03 4.82
C ARG A 91 -7.46 -10.01 5.69
N LEU A 92 -6.13 -10.07 5.73
CA LEU A 92 -5.29 -9.21 6.55
C LEU A 92 -4.70 -8.08 5.70
N VAL A 93 -5.59 -7.23 5.20
CA VAL A 93 -5.22 -6.07 4.38
C VAL A 93 -4.54 -5.02 5.26
N VAL A 94 -3.36 -4.57 4.86
CA VAL A 94 -2.59 -3.51 5.53
C VAL A 94 -2.86 -2.19 4.81
N ASN A 95 -3.37 -1.19 5.50
CA ASN A 95 -3.64 0.15 4.96
C ASN A 95 -4.42 0.22 3.61
N GLY A 96 -5.26 -0.78 3.29
CA GLY A 96 -5.91 -0.89 1.97
C GLY A 96 -5.02 -1.40 0.83
N ILE A 97 -3.77 -1.78 1.13
CA ILE A 97 -2.75 -2.32 0.22
C ILE A 97 -3.00 -3.82 0.07
N TRP A 98 -3.67 -4.21 -1.01
CA TRP A 98 -3.82 -5.59 -1.44
C TRP A 98 -4.22 -5.66 -2.92
N PRO A 99 -3.62 -6.51 -3.77
CA PRO A 99 -3.92 -6.56 -5.21
C PRO A 99 -5.31 -7.11 -5.53
N GLY A 100 -5.90 -7.89 -4.61
CA GLY A 100 -7.26 -8.43 -4.76
C GLY A 100 -8.37 -7.45 -4.38
N LEU A 101 -8.05 -6.20 -4.07
CA LEU A 101 -9.02 -5.13 -3.89
C LEU A 101 -9.38 -4.49 -5.24
N PRO A 102 -10.50 -3.76 -5.35
CA PRO A 102 -10.84 -3.05 -6.57
C PRO A 102 -9.93 -1.84 -6.77
N PHE A 103 -9.62 -1.51 -8.03
CA PHE A 103 -8.95 -0.27 -8.41
C PHE A 103 -9.93 0.91 -8.25
N THR A 104 -9.90 1.50 -7.06
CA THR A 104 -10.77 2.61 -6.68
C THR A 104 -9.94 3.75 -6.15
N ARG A 105 -10.38 4.98 -6.41
CA ARG A 105 -9.91 6.12 -5.65
C ARG A 105 -10.66 6.18 -4.33
N CYS A 106 -9.92 5.99 -3.25
CA CYS A 106 -10.49 6.06 -1.92
C CYS A 106 -10.39 7.48 -1.39
N TYR A 107 -11.53 8.12 -1.19
CA TYR A 107 -11.64 9.38 -0.49
C TYR A 107 -11.97 9.10 0.96
N LEU A 108 -11.00 9.41 1.81
CA LEU A 108 -11.07 9.32 3.25
C LEU A 108 -10.52 10.62 3.80
N ASP A 109 -11.25 11.18 4.74
CA ASP A 109 -10.85 12.34 5.54
C ASP A 109 -9.86 11.85 6.61
N THR A 110 -8.66 11.40 6.22
CA THR A 110 -7.70 10.76 7.14
C THR A 110 -6.27 11.23 6.92
N THR A 111 -5.62 11.75 7.98
CA THR A 111 -4.17 11.92 8.07
C THR A 111 -3.51 10.62 8.53
N ALA A 112 -3.95 9.97 9.60
CA ALA A 112 -3.25 8.79 10.10
C ALA A 112 -4.20 7.83 10.82
N THR A 113 -4.76 6.84 10.14
CA THR A 113 -5.66 5.86 10.78
C THR A 113 -4.98 4.93 11.80
N GLY A 114 -3.85 5.35 12.37
CA GLY A 114 -2.90 4.48 13.07
C GLY A 114 -2.41 3.35 12.19
N GLY A 115 -2.53 3.48 10.85
CA GLY A 115 -1.94 2.59 9.85
C GLY A 115 -2.77 1.42 9.33
N SER A 116 -3.77 0.98 10.08
CA SER A 116 -4.49 -0.26 9.78
C SER A 116 -5.83 -0.08 9.08
N SER A 117 -6.37 1.14 9.06
CA SER A 117 -7.62 1.39 8.34
C SER A 117 -7.31 1.63 6.86
N ARG A 118 -8.24 2.12 6.06
CA ARG A 118 -7.95 2.34 4.63
C ARG A 118 -7.08 3.60 4.43
N LYS A 119 -6.13 3.55 3.51
CA LYS A 119 -5.36 4.72 3.05
C LYS A 119 -6.18 5.54 2.05
N TYR A 120 -6.08 6.86 2.13
CA TYR A 120 -6.57 7.77 1.10
C TYR A 120 -5.76 7.60 -0.20
N GLY A 121 -6.39 7.80 -1.35
CA GLY A 121 -5.70 7.83 -2.65
C GLY A 121 -5.96 6.59 -3.51
N PHE A 122 -4.97 6.19 -4.28
CA PHE A 122 -5.05 5.17 -5.32
C PHE A 122 -4.21 3.96 -4.97
N ASN A 123 -4.84 2.80 -4.93
CA ASN A 123 -4.13 1.53 -4.84
C ASN A 123 -3.71 1.08 -6.26
N PHE A 124 -2.51 1.43 -6.71
CA PHE A 124 -2.05 1.07 -8.06
C PHE A 124 -1.78 -0.44 -8.22
N ILE A 125 -1.45 -1.16 -7.15
CA ILE A 125 -1.33 -2.64 -7.20
C ILE A 125 -2.68 -3.36 -7.34
N ALA A 126 -3.81 -2.70 -7.05
CA ALA A 126 -5.15 -3.22 -7.33
C ALA A 126 -5.55 -3.11 -8.81
N ARG A 127 -4.73 -2.46 -9.64
CA ARG A 127 -4.87 -2.50 -11.10
C ARG A 127 -4.72 -3.95 -11.57
N LYS A 128 -5.40 -4.36 -12.65
CA LYS A 128 -5.37 -5.75 -13.19
C LYS A 128 -3.94 -6.29 -13.45
N SER A 129 -2.95 -5.41 -13.48
CA SER A 129 -1.55 -5.55 -13.06
C SER A 129 -1.02 -4.12 -12.89
N PRO A 130 -0.20 -3.78 -11.88
CA PRO A 130 0.52 -2.51 -11.90
C PRO A 130 1.45 -2.49 -13.11
N GLU A 131 1.66 -1.30 -13.64
CA GLU A 131 2.62 -1.05 -14.72
C GLU A 131 4.00 -0.82 -14.10
N VAL A 132 5.01 -1.44 -14.70
CA VAL A 132 6.41 -1.11 -14.38
C VAL A 132 6.69 0.23 -15.03
N ALA A 133 7.11 1.20 -14.22
CA ALA A 133 7.52 2.51 -14.70
C ALA A 133 8.99 2.74 -14.38
N ASN A 134 9.58 3.63 -15.14
CA ASN A 134 10.92 4.14 -14.92
C ASN A 134 10.80 5.34 -13.99
N VAL A 135 11.50 5.32 -12.87
CA VAL A 135 11.50 6.40 -11.87
C VAL A 135 12.92 6.92 -11.69
N GLN A 136 13.09 8.24 -11.65
CA GLN A 136 14.37 8.86 -11.33
C GLN A 136 14.54 8.86 -9.81
N LEU A 137 15.48 8.07 -9.28
CA LEU A 137 15.68 7.92 -7.83
C LEU A 137 16.68 8.91 -7.26
N ASP A 138 17.62 9.30 -8.11
CA ASP A 138 18.74 10.13 -7.74
C ASP A 138 18.74 11.37 -8.67
N PRO A 139 18.43 12.56 -8.13
CA PRO A 139 18.40 13.79 -8.92
C PRO A 139 19.80 14.28 -9.28
N GLU A 140 20.86 13.83 -8.57
CA GLU A 140 22.25 14.21 -8.84
C GLU A 140 22.83 13.43 -10.02
N HIS A 141 22.31 12.24 -10.29
CA HIS A 141 22.71 11.43 -11.43
C HIS A 141 22.09 11.92 -12.76
N PRO A 142 22.79 11.71 -13.89
CA PRO A 142 22.33 12.18 -15.19
C PRO A 142 20.91 11.65 -15.51
N PRO A 143 20.12 12.40 -16.30
CA PRO A 143 18.71 12.11 -16.59
C PRO A 143 18.46 10.80 -17.35
N ASP A 144 19.50 10.03 -17.66
CA ASP A 144 19.42 8.69 -18.25
C ASP A 144 19.36 7.58 -17.19
N ASN A 145 19.52 7.89 -15.89
CA ASN A 145 19.55 6.91 -14.81
C ASN A 145 18.14 6.61 -14.25
N TRP A 146 17.27 6.12 -15.12
CA TRP A 146 15.92 5.70 -14.74
C TRP A 146 15.93 4.29 -14.16
N THR A 147 15.32 4.11 -12.98
CA THR A 147 15.26 2.82 -12.31
C THR A 147 13.87 2.18 -12.45
N PRO A 148 13.76 0.98 -13.05
CA PRO A 148 12.53 0.20 -13.08
C PRO A 148 11.91 -0.01 -11.69
N SER A 149 10.66 0.43 -11.54
CA SER A 149 9.92 0.43 -10.28
C SER A 149 8.44 0.11 -10.49
N LEU A 150 7.80 -0.47 -9.47
CA LEU A 150 6.35 -0.69 -9.43
C LEU A 150 5.66 0.44 -8.69
N HIS A 151 4.68 1.07 -9.34
CA HIS A 151 3.82 2.04 -8.66
C HIS A 151 2.89 1.32 -7.68
N ILE A 152 3.06 1.56 -6.39
CA ILE A 152 2.30 0.92 -5.33
C ILE A 152 1.05 1.72 -4.98
N TRP A 153 1.24 3.00 -4.68
CA TRP A 153 0.18 3.85 -4.14
C TRP A 153 0.44 5.32 -4.45
N ASP A 154 -0.62 6.05 -4.78
CA ASP A 154 -0.58 7.50 -5.01
C ASP A 154 -1.54 8.16 -4.02
N THR A 155 -1.08 9.22 -3.36
CA THR A 155 -1.86 10.01 -2.38
C THR A 155 -2.08 11.45 -2.81
N THR A 156 -1.81 11.80 -4.07
CA THR A 156 -2.02 13.13 -4.63
C THR A 156 -3.45 13.61 -4.39
N TRP A 157 -3.56 14.76 -3.73
CA TRP A 157 -4.83 15.42 -3.52
C TRP A 157 -5.23 16.16 -4.79
N VAL A 158 -6.17 15.59 -5.52
CA VAL A 158 -6.91 16.37 -6.49
C VAL A 158 -8.04 17.05 -5.73
N ARG A 159 -8.15 18.38 -5.83
CA ARG A 159 -9.33 19.10 -5.36
C ARG A 159 -10.57 18.47 -6.00
N LEU A 160 -11.30 17.67 -5.24
CA LEU A 160 -12.60 17.19 -5.66
C LEU A 160 -13.57 18.36 -5.64
N GLN A 161 -14.02 18.77 -6.82
CA GLN A 161 -15.30 19.45 -6.93
C GLN A 161 -16.38 18.37 -6.90
N VAL A 162 -16.97 18.17 -5.73
CA VAL A 162 -18.12 17.28 -5.58
C VAL A 162 -19.36 18.08 -6.00
N PRO A 163 -20.11 17.65 -7.04
CA PRO A 163 -21.15 18.48 -7.65
C PRO A 163 -22.24 19.01 -6.69
N TRP A 164 -22.51 18.32 -5.58
CA TRP A 164 -23.54 18.69 -4.59
C TRP A 164 -22.99 19.36 -3.31
N ARG A 165 -21.68 19.59 -3.19
CA ARG A 165 -21.11 20.42 -2.11
C ARG A 165 -20.55 21.70 -2.71
N LEU A 166 -21.16 22.84 -2.35
CA LEU A 166 -20.74 24.19 -2.76
C LEU A 166 -19.35 24.58 -2.25
N HIS A 167 -18.81 23.86 -1.27
CA HIS A 167 -17.49 24.13 -0.74
C HIS A 167 -16.55 22.96 -1.06
N PRO A 168 -15.34 23.24 -1.61
CA PRO A 168 -14.31 22.24 -1.69
C PRO A 168 -14.06 21.74 -0.26
N VAL A 169 -14.13 20.42 -0.06
CA VAL A 169 -13.76 19.83 1.21
C VAL A 169 -12.25 20.00 1.34
N ARG A 170 -11.84 21.04 2.07
CA ARG A 170 -10.44 21.21 2.47
C ARG A 170 -10.21 20.35 3.68
N TYR A 171 -9.39 19.35 3.48
CA TYR A 171 -8.83 18.53 4.53
C TYR A 171 -7.89 19.40 5.39
N ARG A 172 -8.03 19.35 6.72
CA ARG A 172 -7.01 19.79 7.68
C ARG A 172 -6.78 18.61 8.62
N GLY A 173 -5.58 18.04 8.59
CA GLY A 173 -5.09 17.34 9.76
C GLY A 173 -5.06 18.30 10.95
N LEU A 174 -4.88 17.79 12.16
CA LEU A 174 -4.38 18.64 13.25
C LEU A 174 -3.00 19.21 12.91
N ASP A 175 -2.29 18.53 12.02
CA ASP A 175 -1.08 18.98 11.37
C ASP A 175 -1.48 19.91 10.21
N ASP A 176 -1.06 21.18 10.27
CA ASP A 176 -1.25 22.17 9.19
C ASP A 176 -0.46 21.81 7.92
N ASP A 177 0.41 20.80 8.00
CA ASP A 177 1.26 20.33 6.93
C ASP A 177 0.58 19.23 6.10
N VAL A 178 -0.10 19.66 5.04
CA VAL A 178 -0.79 18.79 4.08
C VAL A 178 0.19 17.83 3.37
N THR A 179 1.50 18.06 3.44
CA THR A 179 2.52 17.29 2.71
C THR A 179 2.88 15.96 3.35
N LEU A 180 2.64 15.76 4.65
CA LEU A 180 3.12 14.58 5.41
C LEU A 180 2.70 13.23 4.79
N TRP A 181 1.56 13.21 4.10
CA TRP A 181 0.97 12.02 3.52
C TRP A 181 0.81 12.10 2.00
N ASN A 182 1.33 13.15 1.36
CA ASN A 182 1.24 13.35 -0.09
C ASN A 182 2.54 12.87 -0.73
N CYS A 183 2.51 11.62 -1.15
CA CYS A 183 3.58 10.97 -1.88
C CYS A 183 3.06 9.91 -2.85
N ASP A 184 3.82 9.69 -3.92
CA ASP A 184 3.79 8.48 -4.70
C ASP A 184 4.70 7.44 -4.05
N THR A 185 4.19 6.22 -3.89
CA THR A 185 4.90 5.10 -3.28
C THR A 185 5.33 4.13 -4.37
N TRP A 186 6.62 3.83 -4.42
CA TRP A 186 7.24 3.00 -5.44
C TRP A 186 8.01 1.85 -4.80
N LEU A 187 7.93 0.66 -5.38
CA LEU A 187 8.80 -0.47 -5.04
C LEU A 187 9.84 -0.63 -6.14
N VAL A 188 11.11 -0.48 -5.80
CA VAL A 188 12.21 -0.64 -6.76
C VAL A 188 12.40 -2.11 -7.07
N ILE A 189 12.36 -2.46 -8.37
CA ILE A 189 12.47 -3.84 -8.83
C ILE A 189 13.72 -4.08 -9.68
N ASP A 190 14.51 -3.03 -9.93
CA ASP A 190 15.77 -3.14 -10.65
C ASP A 190 16.85 -3.81 -9.82
N GLN A 191 17.28 -5.01 -10.22
CA GLN A 191 18.27 -5.81 -9.50
C GLN A 191 19.69 -5.20 -9.54
N GLU A 192 19.95 -4.30 -10.49
CA GLU A 192 21.26 -3.65 -10.63
C GLU A 192 21.34 -2.39 -9.74
N SER A 193 20.19 -1.89 -9.27
CA SER A 193 20.10 -0.76 -8.37
C SER A 193 20.45 -1.13 -6.93
N CYS A 194 21.16 -0.24 -6.23
CA CYS A 194 21.38 -0.37 -4.78
C CYS A 194 20.07 -0.28 -3.98
N TYR A 195 18.99 0.22 -4.60
CA TYR A 195 17.65 0.30 -4.02
C TYR A 195 16.79 -0.95 -4.28
N PHE A 196 17.31 -2.02 -4.89
CA PHE A 196 16.52 -3.22 -5.16
C PHE A 196 15.77 -3.74 -3.92
N GLY A 197 14.45 -3.90 -4.02
CA GLY A 197 13.61 -4.36 -2.92
C GLY A 197 13.22 -3.30 -1.89
N LYS A 198 13.72 -2.07 -2.04
CA LYS A 198 13.34 -0.94 -1.20
C LYS A 198 12.04 -0.31 -1.66
N VAL A 199 11.27 0.18 -0.70
CA VAL A 199 10.07 0.98 -0.93
C VAL A 199 10.42 2.44 -0.69
N MET A 200 10.19 3.26 -1.70
CA MET A 200 10.41 4.69 -1.66
C MET A 200 9.08 5.44 -1.68
N GLN A 201 9.13 6.66 -1.17
CA GLN A 201 8.00 7.58 -1.19
C GLN A 201 8.51 8.93 -1.71
N LEU A 202 7.98 9.34 -2.85
CA LEU A 202 8.35 10.56 -3.55
C LEU A 202 7.24 11.59 -3.37
N CYS A 203 7.59 12.81 -3.01
CA CYS A 203 6.68 13.91 -2.79
C CYS A 203 6.20 14.49 -4.14
N ASP A 204 5.23 15.43 -4.13
CA ASP A 204 4.59 15.95 -5.36
C ASP A 204 5.58 16.62 -6.35
N ASP A 205 6.74 17.07 -5.87
CA ASP A 205 7.83 17.63 -6.68
C ASP A 205 8.82 16.57 -7.21
N GLY A 206 8.55 15.30 -6.92
CA GLY A 206 9.40 14.17 -7.29
C GLY A 206 10.56 13.91 -6.33
N SER A 207 10.77 14.76 -5.32
CA SER A 207 11.84 14.56 -4.33
C SER A 207 11.53 13.40 -3.38
N PRO A 208 12.52 12.67 -2.86
CA PRO A 208 12.31 11.73 -1.76
C PRO A 208 11.72 12.45 -0.55
N CYS A 209 10.72 11.85 0.11
CA CYS A 209 10.13 12.42 1.32
C CYS A 209 10.98 12.19 2.60
N LEU A 210 12.15 11.57 2.45
CA LEU A 210 13.17 11.41 3.50
C LEU A 210 14.29 12.43 3.25
N ASP A 211 15.03 12.80 4.31
CA ASP A 211 16.09 13.80 4.19
C ASP A 211 17.26 13.25 3.34
N GLU A 212 17.92 14.10 2.54
CA GLU A 212 18.97 13.68 1.58
C GLU A 212 20.16 12.95 2.22
N ASP A 213 20.38 13.15 3.52
CA ASP A 213 21.43 12.47 4.30
C ASP A 213 21.07 11.02 4.66
N ASP A 214 19.83 10.57 4.39
CA ASP A 214 19.39 9.22 4.69
C ASP A 214 20.02 8.19 3.74
N VAL A 215 20.97 7.44 4.30
CA VAL A 215 21.66 6.32 3.63
C VAL A 215 20.63 5.30 3.12
N VAL A 216 20.87 4.72 1.93
CA VAL A 216 20.06 3.63 1.32
C VAL A 216 19.59 2.54 2.31
N ASP A 217 20.38 2.28 3.35
CA ASP A 217 20.09 1.33 4.42
C ASP A 217 18.88 1.70 5.29
N THR A 218 18.50 2.98 5.37
CA THR A 218 17.34 3.45 6.16
C THR A 218 16.02 3.23 5.42
N LEU A 219 16.05 3.06 4.10
CA LEU A 219 14.85 2.80 3.33
C LEU A 219 14.25 1.44 3.70
N PRO A 220 12.94 1.36 3.98
CA PRO A 220 12.32 0.11 4.33
C PRO A 220 12.27 -0.81 3.12
N ASP A 221 12.47 -2.10 3.33
CA ASP A 221 12.05 -3.08 2.34
C ASP A 221 10.53 -3.27 2.38
N TRP A 222 10.01 -4.16 1.53
CA TRP A 222 8.58 -4.41 1.44
C TRP A 222 7.93 -4.83 2.78
N ILE A 223 8.60 -5.63 3.61
CA ILE A 223 8.03 -6.12 4.87
C ILE A 223 8.02 -5.00 5.91
N ASP A 224 9.14 -4.27 6.03
CA ASP A 224 9.26 -3.16 6.96
C ASP A 224 8.31 -2.03 6.57
N TYR A 225 8.13 -1.78 5.27
CA TYR A 225 7.13 -0.85 4.75
C TYR A 225 5.72 -1.25 5.19
N LEU A 226 5.31 -2.51 5.00
CA LEU A 226 4.00 -2.99 5.47
C LEU A 226 3.84 -2.84 6.98
N LYS A 227 4.91 -3.04 7.77
CA LYS A 227 4.88 -2.84 9.21
C LYS A 227 4.69 -1.37 9.57
N LEU A 228 5.46 -0.46 8.97
CA LEU A 228 5.32 0.99 9.12
C LEU A 228 3.92 1.45 8.75
N GLN A 229 3.41 0.93 7.62
CA GLN A 229 2.05 1.19 7.19
C GLN A 229 1.04 0.66 8.20
N TRP A 230 1.19 -0.55 8.75
CA TRP A 230 0.30 -1.05 9.80
C TRP A 230 0.35 -0.20 11.07
N ASP A 231 1.53 0.30 11.41
CA ASP A 231 1.75 1.06 12.62
C ASP A 231 1.30 2.52 12.53
N GLY A 232 1.05 3.01 11.32
CA GLY A 232 0.60 4.37 11.06
C GLY A 232 1.74 5.35 11.03
N THR A 233 2.96 4.87 10.80
CA THR A 233 4.14 5.70 10.65
C THR A 233 4.09 6.40 9.29
N ALA A 234 4.29 7.72 9.31
CA ALA A 234 4.32 8.52 8.10
C ALA A 234 5.52 8.15 7.22
N PRO A 235 5.45 8.41 5.89
CA PRO A 235 6.57 8.24 4.96
C PRO A 235 7.88 8.86 5.42
N CYS A 236 7.80 10.10 5.90
CA CYS A 236 8.92 10.87 6.43
C CYS A 236 9.31 10.46 7.87
N GLN A 237 8.74 9.37 8.39
CA GLN A 237 8.87 8.90 9.77
C GLN A 237 8.48 9.93 10.86
N LYS A 238 7.90 11.08 10.47
CA LYS A 238 7.42 12.10 11.39
C LYS A 238 6.18 11.59 12.13
N GLU A 239 6.16 11.78 13.45
CA GLU A 239 4.99 11.45 14.26
C GLU A 239 3.82 12.37 13.89
N SER A 240 2.67 11.77 13.54
CA SER A 240 1.44 12.54 13.41
C SER A 240 0.88 12.88 14.79
N ARG A 241 0.32 14.08 14.97
CA ARG A 241 -0.30 14.52 16.24
C ARG A 241 -1.65 13.84 16.56
N GLY A 242 -1.98 12.78 15.84
CA GLY A 242 -3.22 12.04 15.97
C GLY A 242 -4.22 12.36 14.86
N THR A 243 -5.27 11.55 14.81
CA THR A 243 -6.18 11.53 13.65
C THR A 243 -7.63 11.49 14.06
N ILE A 244 -8.44 12.21 13.29
CA ILE A 244 -9.88 12.16 13.38
C ILE A 244 -10.38 11.04 12.45
N ILE A 245 -11.14 10.09 13.00
CA ILE A 245 -11.77 9.02 12.22
C ILE A 245 -12.77 9.67 11.25
N PRO A 246 -12.77 9.29 9.97
CA PRO A 246 -13.49 10.02 8.95
C PRO A 246 -14.99 9.89 9.15
N CYS A 247 -15.66 10.99 8.84
CA CYS A 247 -17.11 11.07 8.89
C CYS A 247 -17.80 10.34 7.73
N PHE A 248 -17.10 10.16 6.61
CA PHE A 248 -17.56 9.36 5.47
C PHE A 248 -16.39 8.67 4.77
N THR A 249 -16.72 7.67 3.94
CA THR A 249 -15.79 7.02 3.02
C THR A 249 -16.45 6.99 1.65
N LEU A 250 -15.73 7.40 0.61
CA LEU A 250 -16.22 7.34 -0.76
C LEU A 250 -15.21 6.60 -1.63
N ASP A 251 -15.69 5.59 -2.36
CA ASP A 251 -14.89 4.87 -3.36
C ASP A 251 -15.41 5.20 -4.75
N LEU A 252 -14.57 5.87 -5.54
CA LEU A 252 -14.84 6.08 -6.95
C LEU A 252 -14.15 4.96 -7.74
N PRO A 253 -14.91 4.07 -8.42
CA PRO A 253 -14.30 3.11 -9.32
C PRO A 253 -13.59 3.86 -10.44
N LEU A 254 -12.40 3.38 -10.80
CA LEU A 254 -11.61 3.93 -11.89
C LEU A 254 -11.69 2.99 -13.08
N ILE A 255 -11.83 3.57 -14.28
CA ILE A 255 -11.75 2.82 -15.52
C ILE A 255 -10.57 3.32 -16.34
N THR A 256 -9.85 2.40 -16.97
CA THR A 256 -8.86 2.76 -17.98
C THR A 256 -9.59 3.17 -19.25
N VAL A 257 -9.41 4.41 -19.70
CA VAL A 257 -10.00 4.89 -20.96
C VAL A 257 -9.14 4.35 -22.11
N PRO A 258 -9.71 3.61 -23.08
CA PRO A 258 -8.94 3.13 -24.22
C PRO A 258 -8.39 4.29 -25.05
N GLY A 259 -7.07 4.33 -25.25
CA GLY A 259 -6.42 5.27 -26.18
C GLY A 259 -6.03 6.65 -25.62
N GLY A 260 -6.11 6.85 -24.30
CA GLY A 260 -5.45 7.98 -23.64
C GLY A 260 -4.33 7.47 -22.72
N ASP A 261 -3.20 8.16 -22.68
CA ASP A 261 -2.08 7.85 -21.78
C ASP A 261 -2.41 8.13 -20.29
N GLY A 262 -3.70 8.22 -19.94
CA GLY A 262 -4.18 8.64 -18.62
C GLY A 262 -5.30 7.76 -18.08
N VAL A 263 -5.31 7.62 -16.74
CA VAL A 263 -6.42 7.01 -16.00
C VAL A 263 -7.59 8.00 -15.98
N GLY A 264 -8.66 7.70 -16.73
CA GLY A 264 -9.87 8.51 -16.71
C GLY A 264 -10.78 8.17 -15.53
N MET A 265 -11.37 9.18 -14.90
CA MET A 265 -12.47 8.96 -13.96
C MET A 265 -13.77 8.91 -14.75
N VAL A 266 -14.41 7.74 -14.81
CA VAL A 266 -15.84 7.70 -15.16
C VAL A 266 -16.61 7.63 -13.85
N VAL A 267 -17.15 8.80 -13.48
CA VAL A 267 -18.21 8.87 -12.49
C VAL A 267 -19.47 8.36 -13.19
N GLU A 268 -19.63 7.05 -13.32
CA GLU A 268 -20.95 6.50 -13.58
C GLU A 268 -21.87 7.02 -12.47
N ARG A 269 -23.12 7.35 -12.80
CA ARG A 269 -24.19 7.62 -11.81
C ARG A 269 -24.49 6.33 -11.02
N LEU A 270 -23.49 5.74 -10.39
CA LEU A 270 -23.62 4.67 -9.44
C LEU A 270 -24.21 5.32 -8.20
N GLY A 271 -25.32 4.78 -7.71
CA GLY A 271 -26.00 5.25 -6.51
C GLY A 271 -24.97 5.58 -5.43
N TRP A 272 -24.85 6.87 -5.15
CA TRP A 272 -23.90 7.40 -4.18
C TRP A 272 -24.26 6.79 -2.84
N ASN A 273 -23.53 5.75 -2.43
CA ASN A 273 -23.58 5.27 -1.05
C ASN A 273 -22.73 6.25 -0.23
N CYS A 274 -23.19 7.50 -0.12
CA CYS A 274 -22.89 8.30 1.04
C CYS A 274 -23.53 7.53 2.19
N TYR A 275 -22.74 6.75 2.92
CA TYR A 275 -23.22 6.16 4.17
C TYR A 275 -23.40 7.33 5.15
N PRO A 276 -24.64 7.77 5.41
CA PRO A 276 -24.86 8.71 6.50
C PRO A 276 -24.62 7.93 7.80
N PHE A 277 -24.18 8.66 8.82
CA PHE A 277 -24.11 8.15 10.17
C PHE A 277 -25.46 7.65 10.68
#